data_AF-A0A8D3A7A8-F1
#
_entry.id   AF-A0A8D3A7A8-F1
#
_cell.length_a   1.000
_cell.length_b   1.000
_cell.length_c   1.000
_cell.angle_alpha   90.00
_cell.angle_beta   90.00
_cell.angle_gamma   90.00
#
_symmetry.space_group_name_H-M   'P 1'
#
loop_
_entity.id
_entity.type
_entity.pdbx_description
1 polymer ?
#
loop_
_entity_poly.entity_id
_entity_poly.type
_entity_poly.pdbx_seq_one_letter_code
_entity_poly.pdbx_strand_id
1 'polypeptide(L)'
;MANIQVRKYRDEDAEAVREIFTLGMSEHVPSSFMHLLKQPLTQMVLMCVFCALLTSSKSFLLPILAVTLFLAGARQVVVYMFNSYIDTSLRKDLNSIGDTYLKHKDSCFWVAESDGRVVATVACLPAEHAPGCLELKRMSVCRSHRRMGIAKTLCGTVAEFTRDRGFAAVVLFTSLVQTDAQKLYESIGFGKTREFVVPELAAKIMNFTLFEYRLDLQRDGKRD
;
A
#
# COMPACT_ATOMS: atom_id res chain seq x y z
N MET A 1 -28.97 -0.06 -3.06
CA MET A 1 -27.57 0.34 -2.79
C MET A 1 -27.14 -0.37 -1.54
N ALA A 2 -26.00 -1.06 -1.54
CA ALA A 2 -25.52 -1.73 -0.33
C ALA A 2 -25.29 -0.69 0.77
N ASN A 3 -25.80 -0.95 1.98
CA ASN A 3 -25.69 -0.01 3.09
C ASN A 3 -24.27 -0.10 3.66
N ILE A 4 -23.43 0.90 3.38
CA ILE A 4 -22.06 0.95 3.89
C ILE A 4 -22.04 1.67 5.24
N GLN A 5 -21.62 0.96 6.28
CA GLN A 5 -21.45 1.52 7.62
C GLN A 5 -19.97 1.53 8.01
N VAL A 6 -19.44 2.69 8.38
CA VAL A 6 -18.10 2.78 8.99
C VAL A 6 -18.24 2.63 10.50
N ARG A 7 -17.46 1.74 11.11
CA ARG A 7 -17.42 1.53 12.56
C ARG A 7 -16.01 1.20 13.02
N LYS A 8 -15.77 1.30 14.34
CA LYS A 8 -14.51 0.82 14.93
C LYS A 8 -14.39 -0.69 14.78
N TYR A 9 -13.14 -1.14 14.66
CA TYR A 9 -12.75 -2.54 14.69
C TYR A 9 -13.25 -3.25 15.95
N ARG A 10 -13.57 -4.54 15.80
CA ARG A 10 -13.87 -5.50 16.85
C ARG A 10 -13.03 -6.75 16.63
N ASP A 11 -12.76 -7.51 17.67
CA ASP A 11 -11.89 -8.70 17.58
C ASP A 11 -12.42 -9.78 16.61
N GLU A 12 -13.74 -9.83 16.41
CA GLU A 12 -14.40 -10.68 15.39
C GLU A 12 -14.00 -10.33 13.95
N ASP A 13 -13.54 -9.09 13.69
CA ASP A 13 -13.12 -8.63 12.36
C ASP A 13 -11.70 -9.09 12.00
N ALA A 14 -10.94 -9.67 12.94
CA ALA A 14 -9.50 -9.93 12.80
C ALA A 14 -9.13 -10.74 11.54
N GLU A 15 -9.92 -11.76 11.22
CA GLU A 15 -9.69 -12.59 10.04
C GLU A 15 -9.96 -11.81 8.74
N ALA A 16 -11.12 -11.15 8.65
CA ALA A 16 -11.49 -10.36 7.49
C ALA A 16 -10.51 -9.21 7.21
N VAL A 17 -10.05 -8.51 8.26
CA VAL A 17 -9.05 -7.44 8.14
C VAL A 17 -7.73 -7.96 7.55
N ARG A 18 -7.23 -9.09 8.07
CA ARG A 18 -5.98 -9.70 7.58
C ARG A 18 -6.13 -10.18 6.14
N GLU A 19 -7.27 -10.79 5.80
CA GLU A 19 -7.56 -11.24 4.44
C GLU A 19 -7.60 -10.07 3.45
N ILE A 20 -8.37 -9.01 3.76
CA ILE A 20 -8.50 -7.82 2.91
C ILE A 20 -7.14 -7.18 2.65
N PHE A 21 -6.32 -7.05 3.70
CA PHE A 21 -4.97 -6.49 3.58
C PHE A 21 -4.07 -7.38 2.72
N THR A 22 -4.02 -8.69 3.01
CA THR A 22 -3.16 -9.64 2.27
C THR A 22 -3.53 -9.72 0.79
N LEU A 23 -4.83 -9.82 0.47
CA LEU A 23 -5.32 -9.83 -0.90
C LEU A 23 -5.03 -8.49 -1.59
N GLY A 24 -5.33 -7.37 -0.93
CA GLY A 24 -5.09 -6.03 -1.46
C GLY A 24 -3.61 -5.78 -1.80
N MET A 25 -2.69 -6.21 -0.94
CA MET A 25 -1.26 -6.11 -1.21
C MET A 25 -0.82 -7.02 -2.37
N SER A 26 -1.34 -8.25 -2.43
CA SER A 26 -0.97 -9.23 -3.45
C SER A 26 -1.40 -8.83 -4.88
N GLU A 27 -2.47 -8.04 -5.01
CA GLU A 27 -2.94 -7.52 -6.30
C GLU A 27 -1.90 -6.65 -7.03
N HIS A 28 -0.92 -6.09 -6.33
CA HIS A 28 0.11 -5.23 -6.92
C HIS A 28 1.33 -6.00 -7.44
N VAL A 29 1.41 -7.32 -7.22
CA VAL A 29 2.52 -8.16 -7.72
C VAL A 29 2.65 -8.09 -9.24
N PRO A 30 1.59 -8.27 -10.06
CA PRO A 30 1.71 -8.20 -11.51
C PRO A 30 2.15 -6.82 -12.00
N SER A 31 1.60 -5.74 -11.45
CA SER A 31 1.98 -4.37 -11.82
C SER A 31 3.44 -4.06 -11.47
N SER A 32 3.92 -4.57 -10.34
CA SER A 32 5.31 -4.42 -9.91
C SER A 32 6.27 -5.23 -10.78
N PHE A 33 5.87 -6.45 -11.16
CA PHE A 33 6.62 -7.25 -12.12
C PHE A 33 6.69 -6.57 -13.49
N MET A 34 5.57 -6.04 -13.99
CA MET A 34 5.56 -5.28 -15.25
C MET A 34 6.39 -4.00 -15.17
N HIS A 35 6.41 -3.33 -14.02
CA HIS A 35 7.27 -2.18 -13.80
C HIS A 35 8.75 -2.56 -13.90
N LEU A 36 9.15 -3.65 -13.24
CA LEU A 36 10.50 -4.20 -13.31
C LEU A 36 10.92 -4.51 -14.77
N LEU A 37 10.06 -5.18 -15.54
CA LEU A 37 10.36 -5.53 -16.93
C LEU A 37 10.46 -4.31 -17.87
N LYS A 38 9.83 -3.19 -17.53
CA LYS A 38 9.90 -1.95 -18.30
C LYS A 38 11.12 -1.10 -17.99
N GLN A 39 11.92 -1.46 -16.98
CA GLN A 39 13.14 -0.73 -16.66
C GLN A 39 14.18 -0.89 -17.80
N PRO A 40 14.80 0.20 -18.29
CA PRO A 40 15.79 0.13 -19.38
C PRO A 40 16.95 -0.81 -19.09
N LEU A 41 17.41 -0.84 -17.84
CA LEU A 41 18.48 -1.73 -17.39
C LEU A 41 18.09 -3.22 -17.54
N THR A 42 16.87 -3.57 -17.14
CA THR A 42 16.36 -4.94 -17.25
C THR A 42 16.22 -5.36 -18.72
N GLN A 43 15.72 -4.48 -19.58
CA GLN A 43 15.63 -4.74 -21.02
C GLN A 43 17.00 -4.92 -21.67
N MET A 44 17.97 -4.08 -21.28
CA MET A 44 19.35 -4.19 -21.76
C MET A 44 19.99 -5.51 -21.34
N VAL A 45 19.84 -5.91 -20.07
CA VAL A 45 20.35 -7.20 -19.56
C VAL A 45 19.71 -8.38 -20.31
N LEU A 46 18.38 -8.38 -20.47
CA LEU A 46 17.67 -9.42 -21.22
C LEU A 46 18.17 -9.54 -22.66
N MET A 47 18.33 -8.41 -23.35
CA MET A 47 18.81 -8.37 -24.73
C MET A 47 20.26 -8.85 -24.83
N CYS A 48 21.16 -8.37 -23.97
CA CYS A 48 22.56 -8.78 -23.96
C CYS A 48 22.72 -10.28 -23.69
N VAL A 49 22.01 -10.82 -22.69
CA VAL A 49 22.03 -12.26 -22.37
C VAL A 49 21.47 -13.07 -23.54
N PHE A 50 20.38 -12.63 -24.15
CA PHE A 50 19.79 -13.30 -25.30
C PHE A 50 20.76 -13.34 -26.49
N CYS A 51 21.33 -12.20 -26.88
CA CYS A 51 22.28 -12.11 -27.98
C CYS A 51 23.56 -12.93 -27.73
N ALA A 52 24.11 -12.89 -26.52
CA ALA A 52 25.32 -13.65 -26.17
C ALA A 52 25.08 -15.17 -26.20
N LEU A 53 23.93 -15.64 -25.71
CA LEU A 53 23.58 -17.05 -25.77
C LEU A 53 23.27 -17.51 -27.20
N LEU A 54 22.67 -16.64 -28.02
CA LEU A 54 22.36 -16.96 -29.40
C LEU A 54 23.64 -17.15 -30.24
N THR A 55 24.63 -16.26 -30.06
CA THR A 55 25.90 -16.32 -30.81
C THR A 55 26.79 -17.48 -30.37
N SER A 56 26.80 -17.82 -29.08
CA SER A 56 27.65 -18.88 -28.53
C SER A 56 27.09 -20.28 -28.74
N SER A 57 25.78 -20.48 -28.55
CA SER A 57 25.19 -21.83 -28.54
C SER A 57 24.74 -22.35 -29.90
N LYS A 58 24.63 -21.47 -30.92
CA LYS A 58 24.02 -21.76 -32.23
C LYS A 58 22.62 -22.39 -32.12
N SER A 59 21.93 -22.19 -31.00
CA SER A 59 20.61 -22.76 -30.70
C SER A 59 19.69 -21.66 -30.17
N PHE A 60 18.43 -21.68 -30.61
CA PHE A 60 17.40 -20.77 -30.10
C PHE A 60 16.82 -21.22 -28.75
N LEU A 61 16.95 -22.49 -28.39
CA LEU A 61 16.34 -23.05 -27.19
C LEU A 61 17.01 -22.53 -25.90
N LEU A 62 18.34 -22.41 -25.90
CA LEU A 62 19.08 -21.98 -24.71
C LEU A 62 18.78 -20.52 -24.32
N PRO A 63 18.79 -19.53 -25.24
CA PRO A 63 18.34 -18.17 -24.93
C PRO A 63 16.90 -18.12 -24.43
N ILE A 64 15.97 -18.86 -25.03
CA ILE A 64 14.56 -18.90 -24.62
C ILE A 64 14.43 -19.44 -23.20
N LEU A 65 15.10 -20.55 -22.89
CA LEU A 65 15.10 -21.13 -21.55
C LEU A 65 15.70 -20.16 -20.52
N ALA A 66 16.83 -19.54 -20.83
CA ALA A 66 17.49 -18.58 -19.95
C ALA A 66 16.59 -17.36 -19.65
N VAL A 67 15.95 -16.79 -20.67
CA VAL A 67 14.98 -15.69 -20.50
C VAL A 67 13.79 -16.16 -19.66
N THR A 68 13.26 -17.35 -19.91
CA THR A 68 12.11 -17.89 -19.15
C THR A 68 12.45 -18.06 -17.66
N LEU A 69 13.62 -18.64 -17.35
CA LEU A 69 14.10 -18.80 -15.98
C LEU A 69 14.35 -17.44 -15.30
N PHE A 70 14.92 -16.48 -16.02
CA PHE A 70 15.10 -15.13 -15.51
C PHE A 70 13.76 -14.47 -15.18
N LEU A 71 12.77 -14.55 -16.08
CA LEU A 71 11.43 -13.99 -15.84
C LEU A 71 10.73 -14.65 -14.65
N ALA A 72 10.86 -15.98 -14.51
CA ALA A 72 10.35 -16.71 -13.36
C ALA A 72 11.02 -16.27 -12.05
N GLY A 73 12.36 -16.14 -12.05
CA GLY A 73 13.13 -15.66 -10.91
C GLY A 73 12.77 -14.22 -10.53
N ALA A 74 12.68 -13.32 -11.50
CA ALA A 74 12.26 -11.93 -11.29
C ALA A 74 10.84 -11.84 -10.70
N ARG A 75 9.90 -12.64 -11.21
CA ARG A 75 8.55 -12.74 -10.64
C ARG A 75 8.59 -13.25 -9.19
N GLN A 76 9.42 -14.25 -8.91
CA GLN A 76 9.55 -14.82 -7.56
C GLN A 76 10.14 -13.81 -6.57
N VAL A 77 11.10 -12.98 -7.00
CA VAL A 77 11.65 -11.89 -6.17
C VAL A 77 10.55 -10.87 -5.82
N VAL A 78 9.73 -10.47 -6.79
CA VAL A 78 8.59 -9.55 -6.52
C VAL A 78 7.61 -10.19 -5.54
N VAL A 79 7.22 -11.45 -5.75
CA VAL A 79 6.33 -12.19 -4.82
C VAL A 79 6.93 -12.24 -3.41
N TYR A 80 8.22 -12.56 -3.30
CA TYR A 80 8.92 -12.61 -2.02
C TYR A 80 8.88 -11.26 -1.29
N MET A 81 9.10 -10.15 -1.99
CA MET A 81 9.04 -8.82 -1.39
C MET A 81 7.66 -8.47 -0.84
N PHE A 82 6.59 -8.72 -1.60
CA PHE A 82 5.23 -8.48 -1.11
C PHE A 82 4.89 -9.40 0.06
N ASN A 83 5.27 -10.68 0.02
CA ASN A 83 5.05 -11.60 1.13
C ASN A 83 5.82 -11.18 2.39
N SER A 84 7.07 -10.74 2.25
CA SER A 84 7.87 -10.22 3.37
C SER A 84 7.22 -8.99 4.01
N TYR A 85 6.71 -8.06 3.19
CA TYR A 85 6.00 -6.88 3.67
C TYR A 85 4.67 -7.24 4.36
N ILE A 86 3.90 -8.17 3.78
CA ILE A 86 2.64 -8.67 4.35
C ILE A 86 2.91 -9.31 5.71
N ASP A 87 3.85 -10.24 5.78
CA ASP A 87 4.20 -10.93 7.02
C ASP A 87 4.73 -9.98 8.10
N THR A 88 5.59 -9.03 7.72
CA THR A 88 6.07 -7.99 8.62
C THR A 88 4.93 -7.14 9.17
N SER A 89 3.96 -6.79 8.31
CA SER A 89 2.78 -6.04 8.71
C SER A 89 1.90 -6.84 9.65
N LEU A 90 1.57 -8.08 9.31
CA LEU A 90 0.81 -8.98 10.16
C LEU A 90 1.44 -9.10 11.55
N ARG A 91 2.74 -9.34 11.63
CA ARG A 91 3.46 -9.48 12.90
C ARG A 91 3.56 -8.18 13.70
N LYS A 92 3.75 -7.03 13.03
CA LYS A 92 3.93 -5.75 13.73
C LYS A 92 2.65 -5.15 14.28
N ASP A 93 1.52 -5.29 13.57
CA ASP A 93 0.30 -4.62 13.98
C ASP A 93 -1.01 -5.41 13.76
N LEU A 94 -1.20 -6.06 12.62
CA LEU A 94 -2.51 -6.67 12.31
C LEU A 94 -2.82 -7.95 13.11
N ASN A 95 -1.84 -8.62 13.71
CA ASN A 95 -2.08 -9.72 14.65
C ASN A 95 -2.46 -9.23 16.06
N SER A 96 -2.29 -7.94 16.35
CA SER A 96 -2.51 -7.34 17.67
C SER A 96 -3.20 -5.98 17.55
N ILE A 97 -4.24 -5.89 16.70
CA ILE A 97 -4.91 -4.62 16.36
C ILE A 97 -5.41 -3.87 17.60
N GLY A 98 -6.01 -4.58 18.55
CA GLY A 98 -6.48 -3.98 19.80
C GLY A 98 -5.36 -3.29 20.58
N ASP A 99 -4.21 -3.95 20.69
CA ASP A 99 -3.04 -3.42 21.40
C ASP A 99 -2.42 -2.22 20.67
N THR A 100 -2.27 -2.32 19.34
CA THR A 100 -1.59 -1.29 18.55
C THR A 100 -2.46 -0.05 18.34
N TYR A 101 -3.76 -0.23 18.08
CA TYR A 101 -4.62 0.83 17.57
C TYR A 101 -5.76 1.24 18.50
N LEU A 102 -6.13 0.43 19.50
CA LEU A 102 -7.30 0.74 20.33
C LEU A 102 -6.96 1.14 21.78
N LYS A 103 -5.74 0.85 22.25
CA LYS A 103 -5.30 1.22 23.62
C LYS A 103 -5.01 2.70 23.81
N HIS A 104 -4.50 3.39 22.79
CA HIS A 104 -4.09 4.78 22.89
C HIS A 104 -5.18 5.72 22.37
N LYS A 105 -5.35 6.87 23.03
CA LYS A 105 -6.36 7.85 22.63
C LYS A 105 -6.12 8.42 21.22
N ASP A 106 -4.86 8.51 20.80
CA ASP A 106 -4.43 9.13 19.53
C ASP A 106 -4.25 8.12 18.39
N SER A 107 -4.75 6.89 18.56
CA SER A 107 -4.83 5.88 17.50
C SER A 107 -6.24 5.30 17.39
N CYS A 108 -6.56 4.75 16.22
CA CYS A 108 -7.80 4.00 16.02
C CYS A 108 -7.70 3.09 14.79
N PHE A 109 -8.60 2.12 14.72
CA PHE A 109 -8.80 1.25 13.57
C PHE A 109 -10.30 1.20 13.24
N TRP A 110 -10.63 1.45 11.99
CA TRP A 110 -12.00 1.39 11.47
C TRP A 110 -12.12 0.36 10.36
N VAL A 111 -13.32 -0.20 10.28
CA VAL A 111 -13.76 -1.05 9.21
C VAL A 111 -14.98 -0.43 8.54
N ALA A 112 -15.13 -0.63 7.24
CA ALA A 112 -16.40 -0.42 6.55
C ALA A 112 -17.09 -1.77 6.38
N GLU A 113 -18.35 -1.83 6.80
CA GLU A 113 -19.20 -3.02 6.71
C GLU A 113 -20.26 -2.82 5.63
N SER A 114 -20.51 -3.89 4.86
CA SER A 114 -21.59 -3.99 3.89
C SER A 114 -22.29 -5.33 4.10
N ASP A 115 -23.60 -5.30 4.33
CA ASP A 115 -24.43 -6.51 4.51
C ASP A 115 -23.85 -7.51 5.53
N GLY A 116 -23.39 -7.00 6.68
CA GLY A 116 -22.82 -7.81 7.77
C GLY A 116 -21.38 -8.25 7.54
N ARG A 117 -20.72 -7.83 6.45
CA ARG A 117 -19.35 -8.23 6.11
C ARG A 117 -18.42 -7.03 6.09
N VAL A 118 -17.23 -7.18 6.67
CA VAL A 118 -16.16 -6.18 6.52
C VAL A 118 -15.69 -6.18 5.06
N VAL A 119 -15.68 -5.00 4.44
CA VAL A 119 -15.30 -4.81 3.03
C VAL A 119 -14.20 -3.77 2.83
N ALA A 120 -13.83 -3.04 3.88
CA ALA A 120 -12.69 -2.13 3.85
C ALA A 120 -12.14 -1.86 5.24
N THR A 121 -10.92 -1.37 5.29
CA THR A 121 -10.19 -1.07 6.53
C THR A 121 -9.42 0.24 6.40
N VAL A 122 -9.22 0.91 7.54
CA VAL A 122 -8.23 1.98 7.69
C VAL A 122 -7.81 2.07 9.15
N ALA A 123 -6.58 2.47 9.40
CA ALA A 123 -6.06 2.73 10.73
C ALA A 123 -5.32 4.07 10.77
N CYS A 124 -5.15 4.61 11.97
CA CYS A 124 -4.21 5.71 12.19
C CYS A 124 -3.51 5.63 13.55
N LEU A 125 -2.31 6.17 13.63
CA LEU A 125 -1.53 6.36 14.86
C LEU A 125 -0.58 7.56 14.71
N PRO A 126 0.03 8.08 15.78
CA PRO A 126 1.01 9.17 15.68
C PRO A 126 2.17 8.82 14.74
N ALA A 127 2.49 9.72 13.81
CA ALA A 127 3.57 9.50 12.85
C ALA A 127 4.94 9.63 13.53
N GLU A 128 5.76 8.58 13.46
CA GLU A 128 7.11 8.57 14.05
C GLU A 128 8.05 9.60 13.40
N HIS A 129 7.93 9.79 12.09
CA HIS A 129 8.81 10.65 11.28
C HIS A 129 8.24 12.05 11.02
N ALA A 130 7.04 12.35 11.51
CA ALA A 130 6.35 13.62 11.30
C ALA A 130 5.61 14.06 12.58
N PRO A 131 6.33 14.63 13.57
CA PRO A 131 5.73 15.10 14.80
C PRO A 131 4.53 16.04 14.55
N GLY A 132 3.46 15.86 15.32
CA GLY A 132 2.22 16.64 15.15
C GLY A 132 1.31 16.17 14.01
N CYS A 133 1.61 15.03 13.37
CA CYS A 133 0.76 14.38 12.38
C CYS A 133 0.29 12.98 12.85
N LEU A 134 -0.87 12.54 12.38
CA LEU A 134 -1.24 11.12 12.41
C LEU A 134 -0.90 10.47 11.07
N GLU A 135 -0.35 9.27 11.11
CA GLU A 135 -0.11 8.44 9.93
C GLU A 135 -1.35 7.58 9.64
N LEU A 136 -1.92 7.70 8.45
CA LEU A 136 -2.95 6.81 7.92
C LEU A 136 -2.30 5.53 7.40
N LYS A 137 -2.73 4.38 7.93
CA LYS A 137 -2.22 3.05 7.59
C LYS A 137 -3.36 2.12 7.24
N ARG A 138 -3.00 0.96 6.65
CA ARG A 138 -3.92 -0.17 6.42
C ARG A 138 -5.19 0.19 5.64
N MET A 139 -5.12 1.19 4.77
CA MET A 139 -6.19 1.52 3.84
C MET A 139 -6.31 0.40 2.81
N SER A 140 -7.44 -0.29 2.78
CA SER A 140 -7.73 -1.33 1.81
C SER A 140 -9.24 -1.46 1.61
N VAL A 141 -9.66 -1.72 0.38
CA VAL A 141 -11.07 -1.95 0.02
C VAL A 141 -11.15 -3.20 -0.85
N CYS A 142 -12.03 -4.13 -0.49
CA CYS A 142 -12.38 -5.30 -1.27
C CYS A 142 -12.63 -4.93 -2.72
N ARG A 143 -12.05 -5.68 -3.66
CA ARG A 143 -12.14 -5.38 -5.10
C ARG A 143 -13.58 -5.20 -5.59
N SER A 144 -14.52 -6.00 -5.07
CA SER A 144 -15.96 -5.93 -5.37
C SER A 144 -16.67 -4.68 -4.85
N HIS A 145 -16.05 -3.92 -3.93
CA HIS A 145 -16.64 -2.73 -3.29
C HIS A 145 -15.86 -1.44 -3.59
N ARG A 146 -14.93 -1.49 -4.55
CA ARG A 146 -14.20 -0.32 -5.03
C ARG A 146 -15.10 0.58 -5.87
N ARG A 147 -14.68 1.84 -6.02
CA ARG A 147 -15.41 2.89 -6.79
C ARG A 147 -16.80 3.25 -6.23
N MET A 148 -17.10 2.82 -5.01
CA MET A 148 -18.32 3.17 -4.28
C MET A 148 -18.11 4.31 -3.25
N GLY A 149 -16.97 4.99 -3.29
CA GLY A 149 -16.66 6.09 -2.35
C GLY A 149 -16.16 5.65 -0.96
N ILE A 150 -16.12 4.34 -0.66
CA ILE A 150 -15.76 3.81 0.68
C ILE A 150 -14.41 4.34 1.18
N ALA A 151 -13.37 4.28 0.36
CA ALA A 151 -12.04 4.76 0.77
C ALA A 151 -12.03 6.28 1.05
N LYS A 152 -12.84 7.06 0.32
CA LYS A 152 -13.00 8.50 0.58
C LYS A 152 -13.68 8.74 1.93
N THR A 153 -14.73 7.98 2.25
CA THR A 153 -15.40 8.03 3.56
C THR A 153 -14.43 7.67 4.71
N LEU A 154 -13.64 6.62 4.53
CA LEU A 154 -12.64 6.20 5.52
C LEU A 154 -11.53 7.24 5.71
N CYS A 155 -11.01 7.84 4.62
CA CYS A 155 -10.08 8.97 4.73
C CYS A 155 -10.69 10.17 5.48
N GLY A 156 -11.97 10.47 5.22
CA GLY A 156 -12.70 11.52 5.95
C GLY A 156 -12.79 11.22 7.45
N THR A 157 -13.08 9.96 7.80
CA THR A 157 -13.13 9.50 9.20
C THR A 157 -11.78 9.70 9.90
N VAL A 158 -10.67 9.38 9.22
CA VAL A 158 -9.32 9.62 9.77
C VAL A 158 -9.03 11.11 9.89
N ALA A 159 -9.40 11.93 8.91
CA ALA A 159 -9.17 13.38 8.95
C ALA A 159 -9.97 14.06 10.08
N GLU A 160 -11.22 13.66 10.29
CA GLU A 160 -12.04 14.11 11.42
C GLU A 160 -11.42 13.70 12.76
N PHE A 161 -11.07 12.43 12.92
CA PHE A 161 -10.39 11.95 14.13
C PHE A 161 -9.10 12.72 14.41
N THR A 162 -8.29 12.97 13.38
CA THR A 162 -7.03 13.72 13.48
C THR A 162 -7.28 15.15 13.98
N ARG A 163 -8.32 15.83 13.46
CA ARG A 163 -8.73 17.16 13.90
C ARG A 163 -9.19 17.15 15.37
N ASP A 164 -10.03 16.19 15.74
CA ASP A 164 -10.58 16.05 17.10
C ASP A 164 -9.48 15.78 18.15
N ARG A 165 -8.38 15.13 17.74
CA ARG A 165 -7.19 14.92 18.57
C ARG A 165 -6.22 16.10 18.57
N GLY A 166 -6.48 17.14 17.78
CA GLY A 166 -5.68 18.36 17.73
C GLY A 166 -4.38 18.25 16.93
N PHE A 167 -4.24 17.22 16.08
CA PHE A 167 -3.11 17.06 15.18
C PHE A 167 -3.26 17.96 13.94
N ALA A 168 -2.14 18.43 13.41
CA ALA A 168 -2.14 19.43 12.34
C ALA A 168 -2.40 18.84 10.95
N ALA A 169 -2.06 17.56 10.75
CA ALA A 169 -2.13 16.93 9.43
C ALA A 169 -2.24 15.41 9.52
N VAL A 170 -2.71 14.82 8.43
CA VAL A 170 -2.60 13.38 8.16
C VAL A 170 -1.47 13.15 7.17
N VAL A 171 -0.60 12.19 7.45
CA VAL A 171 0.43 11.71 6.50
C VAL A 171 0.17 10.26 6.13
N LEU A 172 0.63 9.84 4.95
CA LEU A 172 0.56 8.44 4.53
C LEU A 172 1.65 8.12 3.53
N PHE A 173 1.90 6.82 3.35
CA PHE A 173 2.79 6.31 2.32
C PHE A 173 2.02 5.44 1.32
N THR A 174 2.38 5.55 0.05
CA THR A 174 1.90 4.68 -1.03
C THR A 174 3.04 4.39 -2.00
N SER A 175 2.89 3.39 -2.86
CA SER A 175 3.91 3.03 -3.85
C SER A 175 3.57 3.52 -5.26
N LEU A 176 4.59 3.61 -6.12
CA LEU A 176 4.43 4.02 -7.51
C LEU A 176 3.43 3.15 -8.30
N VAL A 177 3.27 1.88 -7.93
CA VAL A 177 2.37 0.92 -8.59
C VAL A 177 0.92 1.05 -8.13
N GLN A 178 0.66 1.79 -7.06
CA GLN A 178 -0.67 2.02 -6.48
C GLN A 178 -1.33 3.28 -7.06
N THR A 179 -1.43 3.35 -8.39
CA THR A 179 -1.93 4.55 -9.09
C THR A 179 -3.35 4.96 -8.72
N ASP A 180 -4.24 4.00 -8.45
CA ASP A 180 -5.61 4.28 -7.98
C ASP A 180 -5.63 4.91 -6.58
N ALA A 181 -4.73 4.50 -5.70
CA ALA A 181 -4.60 5.09 -4.36
C ALA A 181 -4.06 6.52 -4.45
N GLN A 182 -3.06 6.76 -5.30
CA GLN A 182 -2.52 8.09 -5.54
C GLN A 182 -3.62 9.06 -6.01
N LYS A 183 -4.38 8.69 -7.05
CA LYS A 183 -5.50 9.49 -7.55
C LYS A 183 -6.57 9.74 -6.49
N LEU A 184 -6.87 8.73 -5.67
CA LEU A 184 -7.80 8.87 -4.55
C LEU A 184 -7.31 9.93 -3.57
N TYR A 185 -6.06 9.82 -3.09
CA TYR A 185 -5.50 10.76 -2.11
C TYR A 185 -5.43 12.18 -2.66
N GLU A 186 -4.97 12.35 -3.90
CA GLU A 186 -4.95 13.63 -4.60
C GLU A 186 -6.36 14.24 -4.70
N SER A 187 -7.38 13.43 -5.04
CA SER A 187 -8.77 13.89 -5.13
C SER A 187 -9.40 14.33 -3.79
N ILE A 188 -8.80 13.89 -2.67
CA ILE A 188 -9.22 14.26 -1.31
C ILE A 188 -8.48 15.53 -0.84
N GLY A 189 -7.41 15.93 -1.52
CA GLY A 189 -6.59 17.10 -1.19
C GLY A 189 -5.25 16.77 -0.55
N PHE A 190 -4.84 15.50 -0.50
CA PHE A 190 -3.48 15.17 -0.11
C PHE A 190 -2.49 15.65 -1.17
N GLY A 191 -1.44 16.35 -0.75
CA GLY A 191 -0.30 16.72 -1.59
C GLY A 191 0.86 15.75 -1.41
N LYS A 192 1.53 15.39 -2.51
CA LYS A 192 2.77 14.60 -2.45
C LYS A 192 3.89 15.48 -1.90
N THR A 193 4.54 15.06 -0.82
CA THR A 193 5.57 15.84 -0.14
C THR A 193 6.98 15.27 -0.33
N ARG A 194 7.11 13.94 -0.40
CA ARG A 194 8.40 13.25 -0.56
C ARG A 194 8.28 12.02 -1.45
N GLU A 195 9.40 11.69 -2.07
CA GLU A 195 9.59 10.51 -2.93
C GLU A 195 10.91 9.85 -2.53
N PHE A 196 10.90 8.55 -2.22
CA PHE A 196 12.11 7.83 -1.83
C PHE A 196 12.07 6.35 -2.19
N VAL A 197 13.24 5.79 -2.49
CA VAL A 197 13.39 4.36 -2.79
C VAL A 197 13.50 3.59 -1.48
N VAL A 198 12.77 2.49 -1.34
CA VAL A 198 12.85 1.65 -0.14
C VAL A 198 14.30 1.16 0.05
N PRO A 199 14.87 1.21 1.27
CA PRO A 199 16.28 0.91 1.49
C PRO A 199 16.72 -0.50 1.09
N GLU A 200 15.78 -1.44 1.03
CA GLU A 200 16.00 -2.85 0.68
C GLU A 200 16.68 -2.98 -0.69
N LEU A 201 17.75 -3.78 -0.74
CA LEU A 201 18.58 -3.96 -1.94
C LEU A 201 17.74 -4.35 -3.17
N ALA A 202 16.77 -5.25 -2.98
CA ALA A 202 15.87 -5.66 -4.04
C ALA A 202 14.97 -4.50 -4.53
N ALA A 203 14.45 -3.67 -3.63
CA ALA A 203 13.67 -2.50 -3.99
C ALA A 203 14.50 -1.44 -4.74
N LYS A 204 15.77 -1.25 -4.37
CA LYS A 204 16.70 -0.38 -5.12
C LYS A 204 16.97 -0.87 -6.53
N ILE A 205 17.20 -2.18 -6.69
CA ILE A 205 17.41 -2.80 -8.01
C ILE A 205 16.16 -2.64 -8.90
N MET A 206 14.97 -2.72 -8.31
CA MET A 206 13.71 -2.58 -9.03
C MET A 206 13.23 -1.13 -9.17
N ASN A 207 13.99 -0.16 -8.64
CA ASN A 207 13.59 1.24 -8.54
C ASN A 207 12.18 1.43 -7.95
N PHE A 208 11.86 0.64 -6.90
CA PHE A 208 10.56 0.65 -6.27
C PHE A 208 10.46 1.82 -5.29
N THR A 209 9.85 2.88 -5.77
CA THR A 209 9.65 4.14 -5.07
C THR A 209 8.37 4.19 -4.24
N LEU A 210 8.49 4.73 -3.04
CA LEU A 210 7.39 5.15 -2.18
C LEU A 210 7.20 6.68 -2.24
N PHE A 211 5.95 7.08 -2.15
CA PHE A 211 5.51 8.46 -2.08
C PHE A 211 4.92 8.72 -0.70
N GLU A 212 5.34 9.82 -0.07
CA GLU A 212 4.68 10.38 1.09
C GLU A 212 3.67 11.43 0.64
N TYR A 213 2.47 11.33 1.19
CA TYR A 213 1.40 12.30 0.99
C TYR A 213 1.03 12.94 2.33
N ARG A 214 0.65 14.21 2.29
CA ARG A 214 0.22 15.00 3.45
C ARG A 214 -1.08 15.72 3.15
N LEU A 215 -2.01 15.68 4.09
CA LEU A 215 -3.23 16.50 4.12
C LEU A 215 -3.17 17.40 5.35
N ASP A 216 -2.97 18.70 5.14
CA ASP A 216 -3.04 19.69 6.21
C ASP A 216 -4.50 19.94 6.60
N LEU A 217 -4.78 19.85 7.89
CA LEU A 217 -6.09 20.14 8.45
C LEU A 217 -6.06 21.58 8.93
N GLN A 218 -6.84 22.46 8.29
CA GLN A 218 -7.01 23.81 8.80
C GLN A 218 -7.50 23.72 10.25
N ARG A 219 -6.78 24.37 11.18
CA ARG A 219 -7.38 24.74 12.47
C ARG A 219 -8.47 25.73 12.12
N ASP A 220 -9.72 25.41 12.43
CA ASP A 220 -10.79 26.40 12.37
C ASP A 220 -10.29 27.62 13.15
N GLY A 221 -10.00 28.69 12.41
CA GLY A 221 -9.72 29.96 13.02
C GLY A 221 -10.97 30.30 13.82
N LYS A 222 -10.84 30.38 15.15
CA LYS A 222 -11.74 31.19 15.94
C LYS A 222 -11.79 32.55 15.26
N ARG A 223 -12.91 32.82 14.58
CA ARG A 223 -13.37 34.18 14.36
C ARG A 223 -13.77 34.67 15.76
N ASP A 224 -12.80 35.24 16.45
CA ASP A 224 -13.05 36.18 17.53
C ASP A 224 -13.40 37.54 16.92
#